data_AF-A0A2G9TWJ8-F1
#
_entry.id   AF-A0A2G9TWJ8-F1
#
_cell.length_a   1.000
_cell.length_b   1.000
_cell.length_c   1.000
_cell.angle_alpha   90.00
_cell.angle_beta   90.00
_cell.angle_gamma   90.00
#
_symmetry.space_group_name_H-M   'P 1'
#
loop_
_entity.id
_entity.type
_entity.pdbx_description
1 polymer ?
#
loop_
_entity_poly.entity_id
_entity_poly.type
_entity_poly.pdbx_seq_one_letter_code
_entity_poly.pdbx_strand_id
1 'polypeptide(L)'
;LVRWLVYILARSSTVGCEVEAWYMWELLPQQMITKGDAAYYLTALFSAIHILKSIDAIKKLAEKDEDMVASMDLSRQFCSPSPSCASDAFVKVAIPDEVAGCIRYATFPGVPQMTTGKLCRVIAHQQGITNPEDHGLYLIVNGYESCLLPHECPDAIRDNLRGTGKPHLFAYKRHDAKIGWPRQVMSTP
;
A
#
# COMPACT_ATOMS: atom_id res chain seq x y z
N LEU A 1 -13.31 10.82 7.44
CA LEU A 1 -12.36 10.27 8.44
C LEU A 1 -12.74 8.87 8.94
N VAL A 2 -13.86 8.69 9.66
CA VAL A 2 -14.25 7.39 10.26
C VAL A 2 -14.29 6.23 9.24
N ARG A 3 -14.93 6.41 8.07
CA ARG A 3 -14.95 5.38 7.00
C ARG A 3 -13.56 4.96 6.53
N TRP A 4 -12.66 5.94 6.39
CA TRP A 4 -11.26 5.72 6.00
C TRP A 4 -10.50 4.93 7.07
N LEU A 5 -10.73 5.25 8.35
CA LEU A 5 -10.15 4.52 9.48
C LEU A 5 -10.67 3.08 9.54
N VAL A 6 -11.97 2.85 9.34
CA VAL A 6 -12.57 1.50 9.24
C VAL A 6 -11.89 0.70 8.13
N TYR A 7 -11.71 1.31 6.96
CA TYR A 7 -11.04 0.66 5.82
C TYR A 7 -9.57 0.30 6.12
N ILE A 8 -8.80 1.23 6.67
CA ILE A 8 -7.40 1.00 7.03
C ILE A 8 -7.30 -0.10 8.08
N LEU A 9 -8.08 -0.01 9.17
CA LEU A 9 -8.06 -0.96 10.28
C LEU A 9 -8.52 -2.36 9.86
N ALA A 10 -9.46 -2.48 8.92
CA ALA A 10 -9.86 -3.77 8.37
C ALA A 10 -8.76 -4.44 7.54
N ARG A 11 -7.83 -3.66 6.97
CA ARG A 11 -6.76 -4.14 6.08
C ARG A 11 -5.40 -4.26 6.75
N SER A 12 -5.12 -3.45 7.75
CA SER A 12 -3.99 -3.63 8.63
C SER A 12 -4.36 -4.74 9.62
N SER A 13 -3.52 -5.76 9.79
CA SER A 13 -3.73 -6.80 10.81
C SER A 13 -3.49 -6.28 12.23
N THR A 14 -4.10 -5.14 12.59
CA THR A 14 -3.92 -4.45 13.87
C THR A 14 -4.70 -5.15 14.96
N VAL A 15 -4.05 -6.13 15.58
CA VAL A 15 -4.53 -6.74 16.82
C VAL A 15 -4.36 -5.71 17.95
N GLY A 16 -5.40 -5.49 18.75
CA GLY A 16 -5.31 -4.63 19.94
C GLY A 16 -5.52 -3.12 19.70
N CYS A 17 -6.02 -2.70 18.54
CA CYS A 17 -6.25 -1.28 18.23
C CYS A 17 -7.14 -0.55 19.26
N GLU A 18 -8.04 -1.27 19.94
CA GLU A 18 -8.83 -0.71 21.04
C GLU A 18 -7.98 -0.32 22.24
N VAL A 19 -7.05 -1.19 22.64
CA VAL A 19 -6.16 -0.96 23.80
C VAL A 19 -5.24 0.22 23.51
N GLU A 20 -4.71 0.30 22.29
CA GLU A 20 -3.90 1.44 21.84
C GLU A 20 -4.69 2.75 21.85
N ALA A 21 -5.96 2.74 21.42
CA ALA A 21 -6.81 3.94 21.47
C ALA A 21 -7.08 4.41 22.90
N TRP A 22 -7.31 3.48 23.84
CA TRP A 22 -7.44 3.79 25.27
C TRP A 22 -6.15 4.37 25.84
N TYR A 23 -5.01 3.79 25.49
CA TYR A 23 -3.69 4.28 25.90
C TYR A 23 -3.45 5.72 25.41
N MET A 24 -3.78 6.00 24.15
CA MET A 24 -3.70 7.35 23.58
C MET A 24 -4.63 8.34 24.29
N TRP A 25 -5.80 7.91 24.76
CA TRP A 25 -6.74 8.76 25.48
C TRP A 25 -6.22 9.15 26.86
N GLU A 26 -5.67 8.18 27.59
CA GLU A 26 -5.25 8.36 28.97
C GLU A 26 -3.94 9.13 29.11
N LEU A 27 -3.04 9.01 28.13
CA LEU A 27 -1.77 9.75 28.11
C LEU A 27 -1.87 11.18 27.58
N LEU A 28 -3.01 11.54 26.99
CA LEU A 28 -3.14 12.85 26.39
C LEU A 28 -3.28 13.94 27.47
N PRO A 29 -2.45 15.01 27.43
CA PRO A 29 -2.63 16.13 28.33
C PRO A 29 -4.03 16.72 28.18
N GLN A 30 -4.72 17.01 29.29
CA GLN A 30 -6.08 17.57 29.28
C GLN A 30 -6.20 18.81 28.39
N GLN A 31 -5.13 19.61 28.29
CA GLN A 31 -5.10 20.80 27.42
C GLN A 31 -5.21 20.47 25.92
N MET A 32 -4.67 19.34 25.47
CA MET A 32 -4.80 18.87 24.08
C MET A 32 -6.19 18.30 23.78
N ILE A 33 -6.85 17.72 24.78
CA ILE A 33 -8.22 17.22 24.65
C ILE A 33 -9.20 18.38 24.53
N THR A 34 -9.02 19.45 25.32
CA THR A 34 -9.97 20.58 25.36
C THR A 34 -9.73 21.62 24.28
N LYS A 35 -8.49 21.78 23.79
CA LYS A 35 -8.13 22.84 22.81
C LYS A 35 -7.58 22.33 21.48
N GLY A 36 -7.39 21.02 21.31
CA GLY A 36 -6.79 20.44 20.11
C GLY A 36 -7.71 19.50 19.36
N ASP A 37 -7.37 19.23 18.10
CA ASP A 37 -8.10 18.29 17.23
C ASP A 37 -7.88 16.82 17.65
N ALA A 38 -7.01 16.56 18.61
CA ALA A 38 -6.68 15.20 19.05
C ALA A 38 -7.91 14.44 19.59
N ALA A 39 -8.79 15.13 20.34
CA ALA A 39 -10.05 14.54 20.80
C ALA A 39 -10.96 14.14 19.62
N TYR A 40 -10.97 14.92 18.53
CA TYR A 40 -11.72 14.63 17.33
C TYR A 40 -11.20 13.38 16.62
N TYR A 41 -9.88 13.27 16.41
CA TYR A 41 -9.28 12.10 15.78
C TYR A 41 -9.47 10.82 16.61
N LEU A 42 -9.35 10.95 17.93
CA LEU A 42 -9.47 9.81 18.83
C LEU A 42 -10.92 9.33 18.96
N THR A 43 -11.88 10.25 19.00
CA THR A 43 -13.32 9.93 18.91
C THR A 43 -13.66 9.25 17.58
N ALA A 44 -13.07 9.72 16.47
CA ALA A 44 -13.24 9.10 15.17
C ALA A 44 -12.64 7.68 15.11
N LEU A 45 -11.50 7.45 15.79
CA LEU A 45 -10.86 6.14 15.93
C LEU A 45 -11.73 5.17 16.74
N PHE A 46 -12.22 5.59 17.92
CA PHE A 46 -13.13 4.78 18.73
C PHE A 46 -14.41 4.41 17.97
N SER A 47 -14.96 5.37 17.21
CA SER A 47 -16.12 5.12 16.36
C SER A 47 -15.83 4.07 15.28
N ALA A 48 -14.66 4.14 14.64
CA ALA A 48 -14.24 3.17 13.62
C ALA A 48 -14.06 1.76 14.19
N ILE A 49 -13.43 1.65 15.37
CA ILE A 49 -13.27 0.36 16.08
C ILE A 49 -14.64 -0.22 16.44
N HIS A 50 -15.54 0.61 16.95
CA HIS A 50 -16.90 0.17 17.30
C HIS A 50 -17.68 -0.32 16.08
N ILE A 51 -17.54 0.35 14.94
CA ILE A 51 -18.11 -0.10 13.67
C ILE A 51 -17.56 -1.47 13.26
N LEU A 52 -16.26 -1.70 13.38
CA LEU A 52 -15.63 -2.98 13.01
C LEU A 52 -16.11 -4.15 13.88
N LYS A 53 -16.56 -3.88 15.10
CA LYS A 53 -17.17 -4.88 16.00
C LYS A 53 -18.59 -5.27 15.60
N SER A 54 -19.27 -4.51 14.74
CA SER A 54 -20.66 -4.75 14.35
C SER A 54 -20.82 -4.90 12.84
N ILE A 55 -21.15 -6.12 12.40
CA ILE A 55 -21.38 -6.44 10.98
C ILE A 55 -22.52 -5.59 10.40
N ASP A 56 -23.56 -5.28 11.18
CA ASP A 56 -24.68 -4.44 10.74
C ASP A 56 -24.29 -2.97 10.57
N ALA A 57 -23.39 -2.46 11.42
CA ALA A 57 -22.85 -1.11 11.27
C ALA A 57 -21.99 -0.97 10.01
N ILE A 58 -21.24 -2.02 9.64
CA ILE A 58 -20.46 -2.07 8.40
C ILE A 58 -21.39 -2.00 7.18
N LYS A 59 -22.49 -2.78 7.17
CA LYS A 59 -23.48 -2.78 6.08
C LYS A 59 -24.12 -1.40 5.89
N LYS A 60 -24.57 -0.77 6.99
CA LYS A 60 -25.15 0.59 6.96
C LYS A 60 -24.18 1.66 6.44
N LEU A 61 -22.87 1.46 6.64
CA LEU A 61 -21.87 2.38 6.07
C LEU A 61 -21.67 2.19 4.57
N ALA A 62 -21.85 0.97 4.06
CA ALA A 62 -21.77 0.65 2.64
C ALA A 62 -23.03 1.09 1.88
N GLU A 63 -24.21 1.02 2.49
CA GLU A 63 -25.47 1.43 1.82
C GLU A 63 -25.54 2.94 1.55
N LYS A 64 -24.87 3.77 2.37
CA LYS A 64 -24.81 5.23 2.15
C LYS A 64 -23.82 5.64 1.04
N ASP A 65 -23.24 4.66 0.33
CA ASP A 65 -22.18 4.87 -0.66
C ASP A 65 -22.75 5.08 -2.07
N GLU A 66 -24.00 4.71 -2.38
CA GLU A 66 -24.52 4.79 -3.76
C GLU A 66 -24.54 6.23 -4.36
N ASP A 67 -24.59 7.28 -3.53
CA ASP A 67 -24.50 8.68 -3.97
C ASP A 67 -23.07 9.26 -3.94
N MET A 68 -22.09 8.54 -3.38
CA MET A 68 -20.71 9.03 -3.17
C MET A 68 -19.63 8.11 -3.78
N VAL A 69 -20.01 6.94 -4.30
CA VAL A 69 -19.14 6.00 -5.04
C VAL A 69 -18.60 6.60 -6.34
N ALA A 70 -19.26 7.59 -6.93
CA ALA A 70 -18.78 8.24 -8.16
C ALA A 70 -17.43 8.98 -8.01
N SER A 71 -16.96 9.23 -6.77
CA SER A 71 -15.67 9.90 -6.52
C SER A 71 -14.60 9.02 -5.87
N MET A 72 -14.90 7.75 -5.52
CA MET A 72 -13.91 6.81 -4.96
C MET A 72 -13.73 5.52 -5.77
N ASP A 73 -14.44 5.38 -6.89
CA ASP A 73 -14.27 4.28 -7.86
C ASP A 73 -12.98 4.33 -8.69
N LEU A 74 -12.05 5.25 -8.39
CA LEU A 74 -10.77 5.35 -9.09
C LEU A 74 -9.75 4.27 -8.68
N SER A 75 -10.07 3.41 -7.70
CA SER A 75 -9.13 2.37 -7.21
C SER A 75 -9.49 0.94 -7.63
N ARG A 76 -10.67 0.71 -8.22
CA ARG A 76 -11.14 -0.65 -8.56
C ARG A 76 -11.39 -0.93 -10.05
N GLN A 77 -11.32 0.06 -10.95
CA GLN A 77 -11.42 -0.19 -12.39
C GLN A 77 -10.13 0.16 -13.14
N PHE A 78 -9.41 -0.91 -13.50
CA PHE A 78 -8.56 -1.11 -14.68
C PHE A 78 -7.88 0.10 -15.36
N CYS A 79 -6.55 -0.03 -15.45
CA CYS A 79 -5.77 0.35 -16.62
C CYS A 79 -5.76 1.84 -17.03
N SER A 80 -4.86 2.64 -16.45
CA SER A 80 -3.88 3.53 -17.14
C SER A 80 -3.17 4.48 -16.17
N PRO A 81 -1.91 4.87 -16.45
CA PRO A 81 -1.06 5.57 -15.50
C PRO A 81 -1.41 7.07 -15.50
N SER A 82 -1.84 7.60 -14.37
CA SER A 82 -1.70 9.03 -14.09
C SER A 82 -0.47 9.23 -13.19
N PRO A 83 0.58 9.93 -13.65
CA PRO A 83 1.87 9.99 -12.95
C PRO A 83 1.91 10.98 -11.77
N SER A 84 0.77 11.46 -11.25
CA SER A 84 0.74 12.67 -10.43
C SER A 84 0.31 12.51 -8.97
N CYS A 85 0.10 11.29 -8.46
CA CYS A 85 -0.32 11.11 -7.06
C CYS A 85 0.27 9.86 -6.37
N ALA A 86 1.49 9.45 -6.70
CA ALA A 86 2.23 8.55 -5.82
C ALA A 86 2.82 9.40 -4.69
N SER A 87 2.19 9.39 -3.51
CA SER A 87 2.85 9.93 -2.32
C SER A 87 4.21 9.26 -2.17
N ASP A 88 5.29 10.03 -2.11
CA ASP A 88 6.69 9.52 -2.04
C ASP A 88 6.90 8.50 -0.92
N ALA A 89 6.02 8.49 0.08
CA ALA A 89 6.00 7.56 1.20
C ALA A 89 5.70 6.09 0.85
N PHE A 90 5.35 5.74 -0.40
CA PHE A 90 4.94 4.37 -0.74
C PHE A 90 5.50 3.86 -2.08
N VAL A 91 5.88 2.58 -2.12
CA VAL A 91 6.35 1.87 -3.32
C VAL A 91 5.35 0.77 -3.67
N LYS A 92 4.80 0.82 -4.88
CA LYS A 92 3.90 -0.21 -5.41
C LYS A 92 4.72 -1.29 -6.12
N VAL A 93 4.52 -2.54 -5.74
CA VAL A 93 5.26 -3.70 -6.25
C VAL A 93 4.28 -4.75 -6.77
N ALA A 94 4.53 -5.25 -7.99
CA ALA A 94 3.83 -6.39 -8.56
C ALA A 94 4.40 -7.70 -8.03
N ILE A 95 3.56 -8.60 -7.54
CA ILE A 95 3.91 -9.90 -6.98
C ILE A 95 3.09 -10.95 -7.72
N PRO A 96 3.74 -11.87 -8.48
CA PRO A 96 3.03 -12.95 -9.13
C PRO A 96 2.48 -13.92 -8.07
N ASP A 97 1.22 -14.31 -8.25
CA ASP A 97 0.54 -15.31 -7.44
C ASP A 97 0.43 -16.59 -8.27
N GLU A 98 1.25 -17.59 -7.95
CA GLU A 98 1.30 -18.87 -8.66
C GLU A 98 0.02 -19.70 -8.44
N VAL A 99 -0.65 -19.53 -7.30
CA VAL A 99 -1.87 -20.28 -6.95
C VAL A 99 -3.07 -19.72 -7.70
N ALA A 100 -3.18 -18.40 -7.76
CA ALA A 100 -4.28 -17.71 -8.45
C ALA A 100 -4.02 -17.48 -9.95
N GLY A 101 -2.79 -17.70 -10.44
CA GLY A 101 -2.40 -17.44 -11.82
C GLY A 101 -2.50 -15.96 -12.22
N CYS A 102 -2.37 -15.05 -11.26
CA CYS A 102 -2.55 -13.60 -11.47
C CYS A 102 -1.39 -12.78 -10.90
N ILE A 103 -1.30 -11.51 -11.29
CA ILE A 103 -0.31 -10.58 -10.72
C ILE A 103 -1.03 -9.72 -9.68
N ARG A 104 -0.66 -9.88 -8.41
CA ARG A 104 -1.13 -9.02 -7.32
C ARG A 104 -0.26 -7.78 -7.21
N TYR A 105 -0.86 -6.67 -6.80
CA TYR A 105 -0.11 -5.44 -6.50
C TYR A 105 -0.20 -5.16 -5.02
N ALA A 106 0.95 -5.02 -4.37
CA ALA A 106 1.04 -4.64 -2.97
C ALA A 106 1.82 -3.33 -2.83
N THR A 107 1.47 -2.57 -1.81
CA THR A 107 2.08 -1.26 -1.54
C THR A 107 2.86 -1.36 -0.25
N PHE A 108 4.14 -0.98 -0.30
CA PHE A 108 5.07 -1.04 0.81
C PHE A 108 5.52 0.37 1.20
N PRO A 109 5.95 0.60 2.45
CA PRO A 109 6.45 1.91 2.87
C PRO A 109 7.71 2.27 2.06
N GLY A 110 7.64 3.34 1.28
CA GLY A 110 8.77 3.98 0.61
C GLY A 110 9.42 4.97 1.55
N VAL A 111 10.24 4.48 2.47
CA VAL A 111 11.03 5.36 3.33
C VAL A 111 12.20 5.92 2.50
N PRO A 112 12.49 7.23 2.54
CA PRO A 112 13.68 7.79 1.92
C PRO A 112 14.92 7.00 2.38
N GLN A 113 15.81 6.63 1.46
CA GLN A 113 16.99 5.78 1.73
C GLN A 113 16.69 4.31 2.08
N MET A 114 15.46 3.82 1.86
CA MET A 114 15.21 2.38 1.98
C MET A 114 15.92 1.64 0.85
N THR A 115 16.77 0.68 1.22
CA THR A 115 17.46 -0.16 0.24
C THR A 115 16.55 -1.26 -0.29
N THR A 116 16.80 -1.69 -1.51
CA THR A 116 16.13 -2.83 -2.15
C THR A 116 16.18 -4.07 -1.27
N GLY A 117 17.33 -4.37 -0.63
CA GLY A 117 17.44 -5.53 0.25
C GLY A 117 16.50 -5.46 1.47
N LYS A 118 16.34 -4.28 2.06
CA LYS A 118 15.35 -4.06 3.14
C LYS A 118 13.93 -4.22 2.63
N LEU A 119 13.62 -3.65 1.46
CA LEU A 119 12.31 -3.78 0.83
C LEU A 119 11.98 -5.25 0.52
N CYS A 120 12.90 -6.01 -0.07
CA CYS A 120 12.75 -7.45 -0.33
C CYS A 120 12.40 -8.21 0.96
N ARG A 121 13.09 -7.92 2.07
CA ARG A 121 12.81 -8.55 3.36
C ARG A 121 11.41 -8.24 3.88
N VAL A 122 10.97 -6.99 3.76
CA VAL A 122 9.61 -6.58 4.12
C VAL A 122 8.57 -7.29 3.26
N ILE A 123 8.79 -7.37 1.94
CA ILE A 123 7.91 -8.07 1.01
C ILE A 123 7.81 -9.54 1.36
N ALA A 124 8.95 -10.23 1.52
CA ALA A 124 9.00 -11.64 1.85
C ALA A 124 8.27 -11.96 3.16
N HIS A 125 8.50 -11.14 4.19
CA HIS A 125 7.82 -11.30 5.47
C HIS A 125 6.30 -11.08 5.37
N GLN A 126 5.85 -10.01 4.69
CA GLN A 126 4.42 -9.71 4.55
C GLN A 126 3.66 -10.72 3.67
N GLN A 127 4.34 -11.32 2.68
CA GLN A 127 3.74 -12.29 1.77
C GLN A 127 3.94 -13.74 2.20
N GLY A 128 4.63 -13.99 3.32
CA GLY A 128 4.88 -15.35 3.82
C GLY A 128 5.80 -16.18 2.92
N ILE A 129 6.78 -15.55 2.26
CA ILE A 129 7.70 -16.22 1.34
C ILE A 129 8.79 -16.93 2.15
N THR A 130 8.89 -18.26 1.99
CA THR A 130 9.81 -19.11 2.75
C THR A 130 11.25 -19.05 2.26
N ASN A 131 11.46 -18.77 0.97
CA ASN A 131 12.78 -18.73 0.34
C ASN A 131 13.07 -17.33 -0.24
N PRO A 132 13.40 -16.34 0.59
CA PRO A 132 13.67 -14.98 0.12
C PRO A 132 14.92 -14.90 -0.77
N GLU A 133 15.91 -15.79 -0.63
CA GLU A 133 17.10 -15.85 -1.49
C GLU A 133 16.81 -16.22 -2.95
N ASP A 134 15.72 -16.93 -3.22
CA ASP A 134 15.31 -17.30 -4.59
C ASP A 134 14.58 -16.15 -5.30
N HIS A 135 14.33 -15.04 -4.60
CA HIS A 135 13.53 -13.92 -5.06
C HIS A 135 14.32 -12.61 -5.11
N GLY A 136 13.96 -11.77 -6.09
CA GLY A 136 14.55 -10.45 -6.27
C GLY A 136 13.50 -9.39 -6.57
N LEU A 137 13.87 -8.14 -6.31
CA LEU A 137 13.13 -6.98 -6.81
C LEU A 137 13.68 -6.62 -8.19
N TYR A 138 12.77 -6.55 -9.16
CA TYR A 138 13.03 -6.21 -10.55
C TYR A 138 12.38 -4.88 -10.88
N LEU A 139 13.07 -4.09 -11.67
CA LEU A 139 12.53 -2.91 -12.32
C LEU A 139 12.20 -3.28 -13.76
N ILE A 140 10.95 -3.07 -14.18
CA ILE A 140 10.51 -3.21 -15.55
C ILE A 140 10.34 -1.82 -16.16
N VAL A 141 11.07 -1.54 -17.24
CA VAL A 141 10.94 -0.31 -18.03
C VAL A 141 10.90 -0.68 -19.50
N ASN A 142 9.87 -0.24 -20.23
CA ASN A 142 9.69 -0.51 -21.66
C ASN A 142 9.85 -2.00 -22.03
N GLY A 143 9.31 -2.89 -21.20
CA GLY A 143 9.39 -4.34 -21.40
C GLY A 143 10.73 -5.00 -21.04
N TYR A 144 11.75 -4.24 -20.63
CA TYR A 144 13.01 -4.78 -20.15
C TYR A 144 12.99 -4.93 -18.63
N GLU A 145 13.39 -6.10 -18.15
CA GLU A 145 13.54 -6.41 -16.72
C GLU A 145 14.99 -6.24 -16.28
N SER A 146 15.24 -5.44 -15.25
CA SER A 146 16.54 -5.34 -14.59
C SER A 146 16.42 -5.74 -13.13
N CYS A 147 17.27 -6.64 -12.67
CA CYS A 147 17.35 -6.98 -11.24
C CYS A 147 17.98 -5.81 -10.49
N LEU A 148 17.35 -5.37 -9.41
CA LEU A 148 17.90 -4.33 -8.55
C LEU A 148 18.84 -4.96 -7.53
N LEU A 149 19.97 -4.29 -7.28
CA LEU A 149 20.95 -4.75 -6.31
C LEU A 149 20.49 -4.42 -4.88
N PRO A 150 20.90 -5.23 -3.87
CA PRO A 150 20.46 -5.03 -2.49
C PRO A 150 20.78 -3.66 -1.87
N HIS A 151 21.77 -2.95 -2.42
CA HIS A 151 22.23 -1.64 -1.94
C HIS A 151 21.56 -0.46 -2.65
N GLU A 152 20.84 -0.71 -3.75
CA GLU A 152 20.14 0.34 -4.49
C GLU A 152 18.93 0.84 -3.70
N CYS A 153 18.49 2.06 -3.98
CA CYS A 153 17.32 2.66 -3.36
C CYS A 153 16.21 2.81 -4.41
N PRO A 154 15.07 2.09 -4.29
CA PRO A 154 13.95 2.22 -5.21
C PRO A 154 13.44 3.65 -5.36
N ASP A 155 13.56 4.44 -4.30
CA ASP A 155 13.21 5.86 -4.26
C ASP A 155 14.09 6.70 -5.21
N ALA A 156 15.42 6.53 -5.13
CA ALA A 156 16.35 7.21 -6.02
C ALA A 156 16.18 6.78 -7.49
N ILE A 157 15.89 5.50 -7.72
CA ILE A 157 15.59 4.96 -9.06
C ILE A 157 14.30 5.59 -9.60
N ARG A 158 13.25 5.66 -8.78
CA ARG A 158 11.97 6.29 -9.14
C ARG A 158 12.15 7.77 -9.48
N ASP A 159 12.92 8.52 -8.70
CA ASP A 159 13.18 9.94 -8.97
C ASP A 159 13.95 10.16 -10.27
N ASN A 160 14.94 9.31 -10.57
CA ASN A 160 15.64 9.35 -11.85
C ASN A 160 14.67 9.09 -13.02
N LEU A 161 13.78 8.10 -12.87
CA LEU A 161 12.80 7.74 -13.89
C LEU A 161 11.71 8.81 -14.07
N ARG A 162 11.32 9.53 -13.01
CA ARG A 162 10.39 10.68 -13.10
C ARG A 162 10.93 11.75 -14.04
N GLY A 163 12.24 12.01 -14.03
CA GLY A 163 12.87 12.94 -14.97
C GLY A 163 12.79 12.49 -16.44
N THR A 164 12.68 11.18 -16.69
CA THR A 164 12.61 10.61 -18.05
C THR A 164 11.19 10.40 -18.57
N GLY A 165 10.16 10.48 -17.71
CA GLY A 165 8.75 10.30 -18.09
C GLY A 165 8.39 8.90 -18.57
N LYS A 166 9.24 7.89 -18.35
CA LYS A 166 9.03 6.52 -18.84
C LYS A 166 8.13 5.71 -17.89
N PRO A 167 7.19 4.91 -18.43
CA PRO A 167 6.41 3.99 -17.62
C PRO A 167 7.33 2.94 -17.00
N HIS A 168 7.20 2.73 -15.69
CA HIS A 168 8.01 1.77 -14.95
C HIS A 168 7.17 1.00 -13.95
N LEU A 169 7.60 -0.21 -13.63
CA LEU A 169 6.97 -1.09 -12.65
C LEU A 169 8.04 -1.77 -11.81
N PHE A 170 7.87 -1.75 -10.49
CA PHE A 170 8.62 -2.63 -9.60
C PHE A 170 7.90 -3.96 -9.49
N ALA A 171 8.62 -5.06 -9.61
CA ALA A 171 8.08 -6.40 -9.43
C ALA A 171 8.97 -7.23 -8.52
N TYR A 172 8.36 -8.03 -7.66
CA TYR A 172 9.05 -8.99 -6.80
C TYR A 172 8.71 -10.38 -7.29
N LYS A 173 9.69 -11.11 -7.81
CA LYS A 173 9.51 -12.45 -8.39
C LYS A 173 10.71 -13.34 -8.10
N ARG A 174 10.54 -14.64 -8.32
CA ARG A 174 11.65 -15.59 -8.31
C ARG A 174 12.62 -15.31 -9.46
N HIS A 175 13.90 -15.60 -9.26
CA HIS A 175 14.94 -15.38 -10.26
C HIS A 175 14.74 -16.20 -11.55
N ASP A 176 14.18 -17.40 -11.43
CA ASP A 176 13.89 -18.32 -12.53
C ASP A 176 12.52 -18.09 -13.20
N ALA A 177 11.66 -17.25 -12.62
CA ALA A 177 10.31 -17.04 -13.11
C ALA A 177 10.26 -16.16 -14.37
N LYS A 178 9.61 -16.68 -15.41
CA LYS A 178 9.27 -15.95 -16.64
C LYS A 178 7.82 -15.46 -16.55
N ILE A 179 7.64 -14.18 -16.29
CA ILE A 179 6.32 -13.57 -16.07
C ILE A 179 5.96 -12.69 -17.27
N GLY A 180 4.75 -12.87 -17.82
CA GLY A 180 4.19 -11.96 -18.80
C GLY A 180 3.66 -10.70 -18.13
N TRP A 181 4.44 -9.61 -18.11
CA TRP A 181 4.00 -8.34 -17.51
C TRP A 181 2.86 -7.68 -18.30
N PRO A 182 2.07 -6.79 -17.69
CA PRO A 182 1.02 -6.08 -18.41
C PRO A 182 1.59 -5.15 -19.49
N ARG A 183 0.88 -5.06 -20.62
CA ARG A 183 1.28 -4.26 -21.80
C ARG A 183 1.56 -2.78 -21.51
N GLN A 184 0.97 -2.23 -20.45
CA GLN A 184 1.16 -0.82 -20.05
C GLN A 184 2.61 -0.47 -19.68
N VAL A 185 3.43 -1.45 -19.32
CA VAL A 185 4.87 -1.26 -19.04
C VAL A 185 5.72 -1.68 -20.25
N MET A 186 5.11 -2.21 -21.31
CA MET A 186 5.76 -2.73 -22.52
C MET A 186 5.67 -1.77 -23.72
N SER A 187 4.70 -0.85 -23.72
CA SER A 187 4.47 0.06 -24.85
C SER A 187 5.33 1.32 -24.75
N THR A 188 6.24 1.50 -25.71
CA THR A 188 6.63 2.84 -26.18
C THR A 188 5.43 3.51 -26.86
N PRO A 189 5.26 4.83 -26.76
CA PRO A 189 4.26 5.56 -27.55
C PRO A 189 4.46 5.36 -29.05
#